data_AF-A0A3D6B2X9-F1
#
_entry.id   AF-A0A3D6B2X9-F1
#
_cell.length_a   1.000
_cell.length_b   1.000
_cell.length_c   1.000
_cell.angle_alpha   90.00
_cell.angle_beta   90.00
_cell.angle_gamma   90.00
#
_symmetry.space_group_name_H-M   'P 1'
#
loop_
_entity.id
_entity.type
_entity.pdbx_description
1 polymer ?
#
loop_
_entity_poly.entity_id
_entity_poly.type
_entity_poly.pdbx_seq_one_letter_code
_entity_poly.pdbx_strand_id
1 'polypeptide(L)' 'MRGMTKWEDTAEFYRFPITSVSKEDLEARGFDVSLIDGDKMVELAARMEEEYLRELFWFSLESNAKRMGLPMK' A
#
# COMPACT_ATOMS: atom_id res chain seq x y z
N MET A 1 -29.94 5.12 9.90
CA MET A 1 -28.99 4.80 8.82
C MET A 1 -27.78 5.70 9.00
N ARG A 2 -26.62 5.12 9.31
CA ARG A 2 -25.38 5.88 9.52
C ARG A 2 -24.83 6.19 8.12
N GLY A 3 -24.68 7.47 7.78
CA GLY A 3 -24.18 7.89 6.47
C GLY A 3 -22.78 7.35 6.24
N MET A 4 -22.66 6.37 5.34
CA MET A 4 -21.39 5.92 4.78
C MET A 4 -20.76 7.11 4.05
N THR A 5 -19.52 7.40 4.42
CA THR A 5 -18.76 8.51 3.85
C THR A 5 -18.39 8.20 2.40
N LYS A 6 -18.48 9.22 1.54
CA LYS A 6 -18.18 9.29 0.08
C LYS A 6 -16.86 8.63 -0.40
N TRP A 7 -16.04 8.13 0.51
CA TRP A 7 -14.73 7.51 0.23
C TRP A 7 -14.83 6.02 -0.15
N GLU A 8 -15.92 5.35 0.22
CA GLU A 8 -16.07 3.90 -0.01
C GLU A 8 -16.49 3.57 -1.46
N ASP A 9 -17.13 4.50 -2.18
CA ASP A 9 -17.61 4.31 -3.57
C ASP A 9 -16.58 4.62 -4.67
N THR A 10 -15.36 5.08 -4.33
CA THR A 10 -14.29 5.36 -5.32
C THR A 10 -13.12 4.38 -5.27
N ALA A 11 -13.21 3.36 -4.41
CA ALA A 11 -12.14 2.39 -4.18
C ALA A 11 -11.77 1.54 -5.42
N GLU A 12 -12.60 1.55 -6.48
CA GLU A 12 -12.26 0.86 -7.74
C GLU A 12 -11.20 1.59 -8.59
N PHE A 13 -10.97 2.90 -8.40
CA PHE A 13 -10.14 3.69 -9.34
C PHE A 13 -8.70 3.97 -8.89
N TYR A 14 -8.33 3.72 -7.63
CA TYR A 14 -6.98 3.98 -7.13
C TYR A 14 -6.37 2.74 -6.49
N ARG A 15 -6.13 1.71 -7.29
CA ARG A 15 -5.28 0.58 -6.88
C ARG A 15 -3.87 0.79 -7.40
N PHE A 16 -2.88 0.68 -6.51
CA PHE A 16 -1.48 0.51 -6.87
C PHE A 16 -1.13 -0.95 -6.64
N PRO A 17 -1.40 -1.83 -7.62
CA PRO A 17 -1.28 -3.26 -7.40
C PRO A 17 0.16 -3.62 -7.08
N ILE A 18 0.38 -4.17 -5.89
CA ILE A 18 1.61 -4.85 -5.54
C ILE A 18 1.37 -6.32 -5.82
N THR A 19 1.86 -6.78 -6.97
CA THR A 19 1.56 -8.14 -7.48
C THR A 19 2.49 -9.21 -6.91
N SER A 20 3.61 -8.82 -6.31
CA SER A 20 4.55 -9.74 -5.67
C SER A 20 5.44 -9.01 -4.67
N VAL A 21 5.98 -9.78 -3.72
CA VAL A 21 7.02 -9.39 -2.77
C VAL A 21 8.05 -10.51 -2.72
N SER A 22 9.31 -10.20 -2.44
CA SER A 22 10.41 -11.17 -2.44
C SER A 22 10.53 -11.87 -1.08
N LYS A 23 10.81 -13.18 -1.11
CA LYS A 23 11.15 -13.93 0.11
C LYS A 23 12.54 -13.53 0.61
N GLU A 24 13.46 -13.25 -0.29
CA GLU A 24 14.82 -12.79 0.02
C GLU A 24 14.78 -11.47 0.80
N ASP A 25 13.87 -10.55 0.47
CA ASP A 25 13.67 -9.32 1.25
C ASP A 25 13.18 -9.60 2.68
N LEU A 26 12.35 -10.63 2.88
CA LEU A 26 11.90 -11.06 4.20
C LEU A 26 13.04 -11.73 4.98
N GLU A 27 13.83 -12.61 4.35
CA GLU A 27 15.01 -13.22 4.97
C GLU A 27 16.03 -12.15 5.38
N ALA A 28 16.29 -11.15 4.52
CA ALA A 28 17.18 -10.04 4.81
C ALA A 28 16.70 -9.17 6.00
N ARG A 29 15.39 -9.21 6.31
CA ARG A 29 14.79 -8.58 7.49
C ARG A 29 14.68 -9.52 8.70
N GLY A 30 15.19 -10.75 8.59
CA GLY A 30 15.25 -11.73 9.67
C GLY A 30 13.99 -12.59 9.85
N PHE A 31 13.07 -12.59 8.89
CA PHE A 31 11.92 -13.49 8.92
C PHE A 31 12.33 -14.91 8.52
N ASP A 32 11.79 -15.91 9.22
CA ASP A 32 11.91 -17.31 8.83
C ASP A 32 10.95 -17.62 7.68
N VAL A 33 11.46 -17.61 6.45
CA VAL A 33 10.64 -17.85 5.25
C VAL A 33 10.37 -19.32 4.98
N SER A 34 10.97 -20.25 5.74
CA SER A 34 10.69 -21.69 5.61
C SER A 34 9.24 -22.03 5.98
N LEU A 35 8.61 -21.16 6.78
CA LEU A 35 7.22 -21.26 7.23
C LEU A 35 6.23 -20.44 6.38
N ILE A 36 6.71 -19.83 5.30
CA ILE A 36 5.91 -18.96 4.42
C ILE A 36 5.65 -19.67 3.10
N ASP A 37 4.39 -20.03 2.87
CA ASP A 37 3.92 -20.62 1.62
C ASP A 37 3.52 -19.54 0.59
N GLY A 38 3.07 -19.99 -0.59
CA GLY A 38 2.66 -19.08 -1.67
C GLY A 38 1.45 -18.23 -1.29
N ASP A 39 0.47 -18.79 -0.57
CA ASP A 39 -0.75 -18.09 -0.20
C ASP A 39 -0.46 -16.92 0.75
N LYS A 40 0.42 -17.12 1.73
CA LYS A 40 0.90 -16.04 2.61
C LYS A 40 1.65 -14.95 1.84
N MET A 41 2.40 -15.30 0.79
CA MET A 41 3.07 -14.30 -0.04
C MET A 41 2.07 -13.46 -0.85
N VAL A 42 1.00 -14.09 -1.35
CA VAL A 42 -0.09 -13.38 -2.03
C VAL A 42 -0.82 -12.45 -1.07
N GLU A 43 -1.14 -12.93 0.14
CA GLU A 43 -1.77 -12.10 1.18
C GLU A 43 -0.87 -10.92 1.57
N LEU A 44 0.44 -11.16 1.75
CA LEU A 44 1.38 -10.11 2.07
C LEU A 44 1.44 -9.03 0.98
N ALA A 45 1.48 -9.42 -0.29
CA ALA A 45 1.47 -8.49 -1.41
C ALA A 45 0.19 -7.62 -1.43
N ALA A 46 -0.98 -8.24 -1.20
CA ALA A 46 -2.25 -7.53 -1.10
C ALA A 46 -2.29 -6.55 0.09
N ARG A 47 -1.74 -6.95 1.25
CA ARG A 47 -1.62 -6.05 2.42
C ARG A 47 -0.68 -4.89 2.14
N MET A 48 0.44 -5.12 1.46
CA MET A 48 1.37 -4.06 1.09
C MET A 48 0.72 -3.02 0.17
N GLU A 49 -0.13 -3.44 -0.78
CA GLU A 49 -0.94 -2.52 -1.61
C GLU A 49 -1.84 -1.64 -0.74
N GLU A 50 -2.59 -2.25 0.17
CA GLU A 50 -3.51 -1.54 1.06
C GLU A 50 -2.77 -0.55 1.96
N GLU A 51 -1.69 -0.97 2.60
CA GLU A 51 -0.88 -0.13 3.49
C GLU A 51 -0.18 1.01 2.74
N TYR A 52 0.34 0.76 1.53
CA TYR A 52 0.93 1.81 0.70
C TYR A 52 -0.09 2.92 0.43
N LEU A 53 -1.32 2.56 0.07
CA LEU A 53 -2.39 3.50 -0.19
C LEU A 53 -2.88 4.23 1.06
N ARG A 54 -3.07 3.52 2.18
CA ARG A 54 -3.60 4.10 3.42
C ARG A 54 -2.62 5.05 4.09
N GLU A 55 -1.36 4.66 4.20
CA GLU A 55 -0.39 5.34 5.07
C GLU A 55 0.62 6.18 4.29
N LEU A 56 1.10 5.68 3.13
CA LEU A 56 2.30 6.25 2.51
C LEU A 56 2.02 7.12 1.28
N PHE A 57 1.11 6.71 0.40
CA PHE A 57 0.91 7.33 -0.90
C PHE A 57 0.48 8.79 -0.78
N TRP A 58 -0.63 9.05 -0.08
CA TRP A 58 -1.19 10.39 0.04
C TRP A 58 -0.24 11.34 0.77
N PHE A 59 0.38 10.88 1.85
CA PHE A 59 1.39 11.63 2.57
C PHE A 59 2.60 11.98 1.69
N SER A 60 3.10 10.99 0.95
CA SER A 60 4.25 11.18 0.05
C SER A 60 3.91 12.12 -1.11
N LEU A 61 2.71 12.00 -1.69
CA LEU A 61 2.24 12.87 -2.77
C LEU A 61 2.25 14.33 -2.33
N GLU A 62 1.64 14.63 -1.18
CA GLU A 62 1.57 15.99 -0.66
C GLU A 62 2.96 16.53 -0.28
N SER A 63 3.77 15.72 0.41
CA SER A 63 5.13 16.09 0.82
C SER A 63 6.02 16.41 -0.39
N ASN A 64 5.98 15.59 -1.45
CA ASN A 64 6.76 15.84 -2.66
C ASN A 64 6.21 17.03 -3.46
N ALA A 65 4.89 17.18 -3.58
CA ALA A 65 4.28 18.35 -4.22
C ALA A 65 4.72 19.67 -3.57
N LYS A 66 4.76 19.72 -2.22
CA LYS A 66 5.28 20.87 -1.47
C LYS A 66 6.77 21.10 -1.73
N ARG A 67 7.60 20.05 -1.71
CA ARG A 67 9.05 20.15 -2.00
C ARG A 67 9.34 20.65 -3.41
N MET A 68 8.49 20.32 -4.37
CA MET A 68 8.58 20.80 -5.75
C MET A 68 8.05 22.23 -5.92
N GLY A 69 7.43 22.83 -4.88
CA GLY A 69 6.83 24.15 -4.97
C GLY A 69 5.58 24.21 -5.84
N LEU A 70 4.84 23.09 -5.98
CA LEU A 70 3.59 23.09 -6.73
C LEU A 70 2.57 23.99 -6.01
N PRO A 71 1.84 24.86 -6.74
CA PRO A 71 0.88 25.76 -6.12
C PRO A 71 -0.32 24.97 -5.58
N MET A 72 -0.69 25.23 -4.32
CA MET A 72 -1.98 24.80 -3.77
C MET A 72 -3.07 25.79 -4.17
N LYS A 73 -4.27 25.29 -4.44
CA LYS A 73 -5.46 26.13 -4.64
C LYS A 73 -6.11 26.48 -3.30
#